data_AF-A0A537E4G8-F1
#
_entry.id   AF-A0A537E4G8-F1
#
_cell.length_a   1.000
_cell.length_b   1.000
_cell.length_c   1.000
_cell.angle_alpha   90.00
_cell.angle_beta   90.00
_cell.angle_gamma   90.00
#
_symmetry.space_group_name_H-M   'P 1'
#
loop_
_entity.id
_entity.type
_entity.pdbx_description
1 polymer ?
#
loop_
_entity_poly.entity_id
_entity_poly.type
_entity_poly.pdbx_seq_one_letter_code
_entity_poly.pdbx_strand_id
1 'polypeptide(L)'
;MKVLSVVGTQVTVNFTDYPAPGVYFGNMWFDVFSGNTNSTSNVLFAVSPGLNVGDPVFNGNSTSILAEQPYPCGALSRPQVYTLFSRSDQSVHVSWDRSTGIMCEYEAYSSGTVILGFRLDSTSLWSSSSSDANGFATATEISAALGLPLVVIVLFVYFRRKRSKARSRKK
;
A
#
# COMPACT_ATOMS: atom_id res chain seq x y z
N MET A 1 1.92 -7.62 13.30
CA MET A 1 1.89 -6.24 13.86
C MET A 1 0.45 -5.82 14.06
N LYS A 2 0.11 -5.26 15.23
CA LYS A 2 -1.21 -4.70 15.55
C LYS A 2 -1.04 -3.33 16.20
N VAL A 3 -1.85 -2.36 15.81
CA VAL A 3 -1.91 -1.06 16.48
C VAL A 3 -2.76 -1.20 17.74
N LEU A 4 -2.22 -0.76 18.87
CA LEU A 4 -2.89 -0.83 20.17
C LEU A 4 -3.60 0.49 20.51
N SER A 5 -2.95 1.62 20.26
CA SER A 5 -3.50 2.95 20.51
C SER A 5 -2.83 4.01 19.65
N VAL A 6 -3.56 5.11 19.44
CA VAL A 6 -3.04 6.35 18.86
C VAL A 6 -3.51 7.46 19.79
N VAL A 7 -2.57 8.18 20.40
CA VAL A 7 -2.86 9.29 21.31
C VAL A 7 -2.07 10.50 20.84
N GLY A 8 -2.78 11.43 20.22
CA GLY A 8 -2.21 12.57 19.54
C GLY A 8 -1.28 12.14 18.40
N THR A 9 0.02 12.42 18.53
CA THR A 9 1.04 12.03 17.55
C THR A 9 1.74 10.71 17.91
N GLN A 10 1.45 10.12 19.08
CA GLN A 10 2.09 8.88 19.51
C GLN A 10 1.25 7.66 19.10
N VAL A 11 1.88 6.73 18.40
CA VAL A 11 1.29 5.46 17.97
C VAL A 11 1.94 4.33 18.76
N THR A 12 1.13 3.52 19.45
CA THR A 12 1.58 2.32 20.15
C THR A 12 1.18 1.08 19.36
N VAL A 13 2.14 0.20 19.15
CA VAL A 13 2.02 -0.99 18.30
C VAL A 13 2.59 -2.20 19.01
N ASN A 14 2.04 -3.37 18.70
CA ASN A 14 2.52 -4.65 19.17
C ASN A 14 2.98 -5.50 17.99
N PHE A 15 4.23 -5.94 18.05
CA PHE A 15 4.82 -6.83 17.08
C PHE A 15 4.95 -8.24 17.65
N THR A 16 3.84 -8.96 17.58
CA THR A 16 3.79 -10.42 17.69
C THR A 16 3.76 -11.00 16.27
N ASP A 17 4.58 -12.03 16.03
CA ASP A 17 4.63 -12.81 14.79
C ASP A 17 4.91 -11.98 13.53
N TYR A 18 5.76 -10.95 13.65
CA TYR A 18 6.15 -10.09 12.53
C TYR A 18 7.68 -9.91 12.45
N PRO A 19 8.30 -9.99 11.26
CA PRO A 19 7.68 -10.29 9.96
C PRO A 19 7.36 -11.78 9.76
N ALA A 20 7.82 -12.65 10.66
CA ALA A 20 7.59 -14.10 10.62
C ALA A 20 7.05 -14.62 11.96
N PRO A 21 6.34 -15.77 11.96
CA PRO A 21 5.86 -16.42 13.18
C PRO A 21 6.98 -16.70 14.18
N GLY A 22 6.71 -16.49 15.46
CA GLY A 22 7.67 -16.71 16.55
C GLY A 22 8.59 -15.52 16.84
N VAL A 23 8.54 -14.45 16.05
CA VAL A 23 9.28 -13.21 16.33
C VAL A 23 8.43 -12.31 17.23
N TYR A 24 9.00 -11.94 18.38
CA TYR A 24 8.34 -11.09 19.37
C TYR A 24 9.21 -9.88 19.71
N PHE A 25 8.81 -8.70 19.24
CA PHE A 25 9.38 -7.43 19.68
C PHE A 25 8.52 -6.75 20.75
N GLY A 26 7.30 -7.27 20.99
CA GLY A 26 6.39 -6.76 22.01
C GLY A 26 5.82 -5.38 21.69
N ASN A 27 5.50 -4.64 22.75
CA ASN A 27 4.90 -3.31 22.64
C ASN A 27 5.97 -2.25 22.43
N MET A 28 5.83 -1.52 21.33
CA MET A 28 6.68 -0.39 20.99
C MET A 28 5.79 0.82 20.75
N TRP A 29 6.27 2.00 21.10
CA TRP A 29 5.62 3.24 20.68
C TRP A 29 6.61 4.04 19.84
N PHE A 30 6.04 4.79 18.90
CA PHE A 30 6.76 5.81 18.16
C PHE A 30 5.91 7.07 18.07
N ASP A 31 6.55 8.22 18.13
CA ASP A 31 5.90 9.51 17.94
C ASP A 31 6.08 9.92 16.49
N VAL A 32 4.98 10.00 15.73
CA VAL A 32 5.00 10.36 14.32
C VAL A 32 5.63 11.74 14.13
N PHE A 33 5.44 12.66 15.07
CA PHE A 33 5.98 14.03 15.00
C PHE A 33 7.49 14.10 15.19
N SER A 34 8.00 13.47 16.25
CA SER A 34 9.42 13.57 16.63
C SER A 34 10.28 12.44 16.07
N GLY A 35 9.66 11.37 15.55
CA GLY A 35 10.34 10.12 15.20
C GLY A 35 10.87 9.34 16.41
N ASN A 36 10.65 9.84 17.64
CA ASN A 36 11.16 9.20 18.84
C ASN A 36 10.45 7.88 19.09
N THR A 37 11.19 6.87 19.55
CA THR A 37 10.66 5.55 19.84
C THR A 37 11.33 4.96 21.07
N ASN A 38 10.61 4.11 21.80
CA ASN A 38 11.19 3.32 22.89
C ASN A 38 11.88 2.03 22.42
N SER A 39 12.01 1.83 21.11
CA SER A 39 12.65 0.66 20.52
C SER A 39 14.00 1.03 19.91
N THR A 40 14.96 0.11 19.98
CA THR A 40 16.22 0.22 19.21
C THR A 40 16.02 -0.13 17.73
N SER A 41 14.83 -0.61 17.36
CA SER A 41 14.48 -0.98 15.99
C SER A 41 13.88 0.20 15.24
N ASN A 42 14.27 0.39 13.98
CA ASN A 42 13.65 1.37 13.10
C ASN A 42 12.20 0.94 12.80
N VAL A 43 11.23 1.76 13.19
CA VAL A 43 9.83 1.54 12.85
C VAL A 43 9.53 2.25 11.54
N LEU A 44 9.16 1.48 10.52
CA LEU A 44 8.67 2.02 9.26
C LEU A 44 7.15 2.19 9.38
N PHE A 45 6.68 3.42 9.18
CA PHE A 45 5.26 3.71 9.04
C PHE A 45 4.86 3.50 7.58
N ALA A 46 3.92 2.59 7.35
CA ALA A 46 3.36 2.31 6.03
C ALA A 46 1.84 2.33 6.13
N VAL A 47 1.20 2.89 5.11
CA VAL A 47 -0.25 2.92 4.99
C VAL A 47 -0.67 2.08 3.79
N SER A 48 -1.76 1.34 3.95
CA SER A 48 -2.30 0.51 2.88
C SER A 48 -2.75 1.37 1.68
N PRO A 49 -2.52 0.91 0.44
CA PRO A 49 -3.13 1.52 -0.73
C PRO A 49 -4.66 1.33 -0.72
N GLY A 50 -5.36 2.17 -1.48
CA GLY A 50 -6.79 2.04 -1.75
C GLY A 50 -7.73 2.59 -0.68
N LEU A 51 -7.21 3.23 0.37
CA LEU A 51 -8.05 3.87 1.38
C LEU A 51 -8.84 5.05 0.80
N ASN A 52 -10.07 5.21 1.25
CA ASN A 52 -11.00 6.28 0.88
C ASN A 52 -11.21 7.23 2.04
N VAL A 53 -11.78 8.41 1.77
CA VAL A 53 -12.21 9.34 2.82
C VAL A 53 -13.15 8.63 3.80
N GLY A 54 -12.85 8.73 5.10
CA GLY A 54 -13.56 8.05 6.18
C GLY A 54 -12.97 6.70 6.57
N ASP A 55 -12.16 6.07 5.72
CA ASP A 55 -11.53 4.79 6.07
C ASP A 55 -10.49 4.99 7.20
N PRO A 56 -10.40 4.04 8.15
CA PRO A 56 -9.42 4.13 9.22
C PRO A 56 -8.01 3.91 8.68
N VAL A 57 -7.05 4.74 9.12
CA VAL A 57 -5.61 4.53 8.85
C VAL A 57 -5.12 3.29 9.60
N PHE A 58 -5.68 3.07 10.80
CA PHE A 58 -5.38 1.90 11.63
C PHE A 58 -6.67 1.20 12.06
N ASN A 59 -6.71 -0.12 11.91
CA ASN A 59 -7.85 -0.92 12.37
C ASN A 59 -8.10 -0.74 13.87
N GLY A 60 -9.33 -0.35 14.23
CA GLY A 60 -9.74 -0.14 15.62
C GLY A 60 -9.34 1.21 16.22
N ASN A 61 -8.95 2.19 15.40
CA ASN A 61 -8.66 3.56 15.82
C ASN A 61 -9.57 4.58 15.12
N SER A 62 -9.70 5.77 15.70
CA SER A 62 -10.46 6.90 15.15
C SER A 62 -9.69 7.72 14.11
N THR A 63 -8.37 7.56 13.99
CA THR A 63 -7.60 8.23 12.93
C THR A 63 -8.00 7.67 11.58
N SER A 64 -8.59 8.52 10.74
CA SER A 64 -9.09 8.18 9.41
C SER A 64 -8.52 9.08 8.33
N ILE A 65 -8.80 8.69 7.08
CA ILE A 65 -8.59 9.57 5.93
C ILE A 65 -9.59 10.71 6.00
N LEU A 66 -9.10 11.95 5.97
CA LEU A 66 -9.90 13.17 6.13
C LEU A 66 -10.36 13.74 4.79
N ALA A 67 -9.50 13.63 3.78
CA ALA A 67 -9.74 14.22 2.48
C ALA A 67 -9.02 13.43 1.39
N GLU A 68 -9.48 13.61 0.17
CA GLU A 68 -8.83 13.15 -1.04
C GLU A 68 -8.78 14.32 -2.03
N GLN A 69 -7.60 14.61 -2.56
CA GLN A 69 -7.44 15.61 -3.61
C GLN A 69 -6.26 15.29 -4.53
N PRO A 70 -6.36 15.64 -5.82
CA PRO A 70 -5.23 15.53 -6.73
C PRO A 70 -4.18 16.59 -6.41
N TYR A 71 -2.95 16.16 -6.12
CA TYR A 71 -1.83 17.05 -5.82
C TYR A 71 -0.50 16.46 -6.35
N PRO A 72 0.55 17.26 -6.59
CA PRO A 72 1.80 16.72 -7.14
C PRO A 72 2.51 15.78 -6.17
N CYS A 73 2.78 14.56 -6.63
CA CYS A 73 3.54 13.51 -5.97
C CYS A 73 4.39 12.75 -6.99
N GLY A 74 5.72 12.85 -6.87
CA GLY A 74 6.64 12.24 -7.82
C GLY A 74 6.55 12.84 -9.22
N ALA A 75 6.62 14.17 -9.32
CA ALA A 75 6.56 14.98 -10.55
C ALA A 75 5.21 14.95 -11.31
N LEU A 76 4.18 14.31 -10.76
CA LEU A 76 2.88 14.12 -11.41
C LEU A 76 1.75 14.44 -10.45
N SER A 77 0.65 15.01 -10.96
CA SER A 77 -0.57 15.18 -10.17
C SER A 77 -1.28 13.85 -10.03
N ARG A 78 -1.51 13.40 -8.79
CA ARG A 78 -2.11 12.11 -8.46
C ARG A 78 -3.16 12.24 -7.36
N PRO A 79 -4.18 11.38 -7.31
CA PRO A 79 -5.11 11.32 -6.19
C PRO A 79 -4.34 10.98 -4.90
N GLN A 80 -4.25 11.95 -4.00
CA GLN A 80 -3.65 11.77 -2.69
C GLN A 80 -4.75 11.75 -1.62
N VAL A 81 -4.56 10.91 -0.62
CA VAL A 81 -5.40 10.84 0.57
C VAL A 81 -4.63 11.37 1.78
N TYR A 82 -5.34 12.04 2.67
CA TYR A 82 -4.74 12.84 3.74
C TYR A 82 -5.18 12.36 5.10
N THR A 83 -4.27 12.37 6.07
CA THR A 83 -4.59 12.24 7.49
C THR A 83 -3.90 13.30 8.32
N LEU A 84 -4.39 13.47 9.55
CA LEU A 84 -3.88 14.40 10.54
C LEU A 84 -3.64 13.68 11.86
N PHE A 85 -2.45 13.84 12.42
CA PHE A 85 -2.17 13.55 13.81
C PHE A 85 -1.98 14.87 14.55
N SER A 86 -2.64 15.08 15.69
CA SER A 86 -2.53 16.34 16.42
C SER A 86 -2.43 16.12 17.93
N ARG A 87 -1.55 16.86 18.58
CA ARG A 87 -1.34 16.85 20.04
C ARG A 87 -1.02 18.26 20.52
N SER A 88 -1.91 18.85 21.32
CA SER A 88 -1.72 20.20 21.89
C SER A 88 -1.44 21.25 20.81
N ASP A 89 -0.19 21.71 20.70
CA ASP A 89 0.32 22.70 19.76
C ASP A 89 1.09 22.08 18.59
N GLN A 90 1.15 20.76 18.51
CA GLN A 90 1.85 20.01 17.47
C GLN A 90 0.86 19.30 16.56
N SER A 91 1.11 19.31 15.25
CA SER A 91 0.39 18.47 14.31
C SER A 91 1.31 17.90 13.23
N VAL A 92 0.90 16.77 12.68
CA VAL A 92 1.56 16.11 11.56
C VAL A 92 0.52 15.85 10.50
N HIS A 93 0.73 16.44 9.34
CA HIS A 93 -0.06 16.25 8.15
C HIS A 93 0.69 15.23 7.30
N VAL A 94 0.03 14.15 6.92
CA VAL A 94 0.64 13.14 6.05
C VAL A 94 -0.30 12.87 4.90
N SER A 95 0.24 12.86 3.69
CA SER A 95 -0.46 12.44 2.49
C SER A 95 0.27 11.31 1.80
N TRP A 96 -0.49 10.45 1.15
CA TRP A 96 0.04 9.38 0.31
C TRP A 96 -0.80 9.23 -0.94
N ASP A 97 -0.15 8.72 -1.99
CA ASP A 97 -0.82 8.35 -3.22
C ASP A 97 -1.83 7.23 -2.94
N ARG A 98 -3.09 7.46 -3.31
CA ARG A 98 -4.17 6.51 -3.01
C ARG A 98 -3.93 5.16 -3.67
N SER A 99 -3.36 5.14 -4.88
CA SER A 99 -3.20 3.91 -5.65
C SER A 99 -2.06 3.01 -5.14
N THR A 100 -0.96 3.61 -4.69
CA THR A 100 0.26 2.90 -4.31
C THR A 100 0.51 2.86 -2.80
N GLY A 101 -0.11 3.76 -2.03
CA GLY A 101 0.13 3.92 -0.59
C GLY A 101 1.46 4.61 -0.27
N ILE A 102 2.13 5.19 -1.27
CA ILE A 102 3.44 5.80 -1.08
C ILE A 102 3.29 7.23 -0.57
N MET A 103 4.05 7.56 0.46
CA MET A 103 4.04 8.89 1.08
C MET A 103 4.46 9.95 0.07
N CYS A 104 3.60 10.93 -0.12
CA CYS A 104 3.79 12.04 -1.05
C CYS A 104 4.22 13.31 -0.32
N GLU A 105 3.66 13.53 0.87
CA GLU A 105 3.90 14.71 1.66
C GLU A 105 3.87 14.35 3.15
N TYR A 106 4.77 14.97 3.90
CA TYR A 106 4.81 14.96 5.34
C TYR A 106 5.13 16.37 5.81
N GLU A 107 4.26 16.95 6.62
CA GLU A 107 4.50 18.26 7.22
C GLU A 107 4.25 18.19 8.73
N ALA A 108 5.26 18.52 9.51
CA ALA A 108 5.15 18.68 10.95
C ALA A 108 5.05 20.16 11.31
N TYR A 109 4.05 20.49 12.12
CA TYR A 109 3.76 21.84 12.58
C TYR A 109 3.97 21.94 14.10
N SER A 110 4.61 23.03 14.54
CA SER A 110 4.69 23.41 15.94
C SER A 110 4.13 24.82 16.10
N SER A 111 3.11 24.99 16.94
CA SER A 111 2.40 26.26 17.15
C SER A 111 1.95 26.92 15.83
N GLY A 112 1.45 26.12 14.89
CA GLY A 112 0.98 26.58 13.58
C GLY A 112 2.07 26.90 12.55
N THR A 113 3.35 26.71 12.89
CA THR A 113 4.47 26.92 11.96
C THR A 113 5.00 25.57 11.48
N VAL A 114 5.24 25.43 10.17
CA VAL A 114 5.91 24.24 9.61
C VAL A 114 7.35 24.20 10.12
N ILE A 115 7.70 23.15 10.86
CA ILE A 115 9.06 22.94 11.36
C ILE A 115 9.82 21.88 10.55
N LEU A 116 9.11 21.01 9.83
CA LEU A 116 9.69 19.99 8.99
C LEU A 116 8.71 19.67 7.86
N GLY A 117 9.21 19.68 6.63
CA GLY A 117 8.43 19.34 5.44
C GLY A 117 9.23 18.39 4.57
N PHE A 118 8.64 17.26 4.21
CA PHE A 118 9.15 16.36 3.18
C PHE A 118 8.11 16.25 2.09
N ARG A 119 8.59 16.32 0.84
CA ARG A 119 7.76 16.15 -0.34
C ARG A 119 8.46 15.22 -1.32
N LEU A 120 7.69 14.31 -1.91
CA LEU A 120 8.17 13.47 -2.98
C LEU A 120 8.16 14.26 -4.29
N ASP A 121 9.31 14.80 -4.69
CA ASP A 121 9.42 15.58 -5.91
C ASP A 121 9.54 14.73 -7.18
N SER A 122 10.22 13.58 -7.13
CA SER A 122 10.36 12.68 -8.27
C SER A 122 10.46 11.23 -7.81
N THR A 123 10.04 10.29 -8.65
CA THR A 123 10.13 8.85 -8.39
C THR A 123 10.24 8.08 -9.69
N SER A 124 11.03 7.00 -9.68
CA SER A 124 11.09 6.01 -10.76
C SER A 124 10.32 4.73 -10.44
N LEU A 125 9.75 4.63 -9.23
CA LEU A 125 9.18 3.40 -8.70
C LEU A 125 7.88 2.99 -9.42
N TRP A 126 7.13 3.93 -9.99
CA TRP A 126 5.95 3.65 -10.82
C TRP A 126 5.71 4.76 -11.83
N SER A 127 5.38 4.40 -13.08
CA SER A 127 4.97 5.36 -14.12
C SER A 127 3.45 5.48 -14.15
N SER A 128 2.94 6.70 -14.32
CA SER A 128 1.52 6.92 -14.60
C SER A 128 1.23 6.55 -16.06
N SER A 129 0.93 5.29 -16.35
CA SER A 129 -0.08 5.06 -17.38
C SER A 129 -1.42 5.44 -16.76
N SER A 130 -2.10 6.43 -17.33
CA SER A 130 -3.34 7.07 -16.88
C SER A 130 -4.59 6.18 -16.84
N SER A 131 -4.41 4.88 -16.70
CA SER A 131 -5.47 3.91 -16.48
C SER A 131 -5.26 3.38 -15.08
N ASP A 132 -6.27 3.52 -14.21
CA ASP A 132 -6.39 2.80 -12.95
C ASP A 132 -6.15 1.30 -13.21
N ALA A 133 -4.90 0.90 -13.17
CA ALA A 133 -4.50 -0.48 -13.36
C ALA A 133 -4.80 -1.15 -12.03
N ASN A 134 -6.05 -1.56 -11.85
CA ASN A 134 -6.41 -2.59 -10.89
C ASN A 134 -5.47 -3.77 -11.18
N GLY A 135 -4.37 -3.89 -10.42
CA GLY A 135 -3.33 -4.88 -10.71
C GLY A 135 -3.89 -6.30 -10.78
N PHE A 136 -4.99 -6.55 -10.07
CA PHE A 136 -5.78 -7.78 -10.16
C PHE A 136 -6.50 -7.93 -11.51
N ALA A 137 -7.14 -6.88 -12.04
CA ALA A 137 -7.78 -6.92 -13.35
C ALA A 137 -6.74 -7.12 -14.47
N THR A 138 -5.62 -6.38 -14.42
CA THR A 138 -4.53 -6.51 -15.40
C THR A 138 -3.89 -7.90 -15.34
N ALA A 139 -3.64 -8.45 -14.15
CA ALA A 139 -3.15 -9.81 -13.98
C ALA A 139 -4.15 -10.86 -14.50
N THR A 140 -5.45 -10.62 -14.32
CA THR A 140 -6.53 -11.50 -14.82
C THR A 140 -6.59 -11.47 -16.34
N GLU A 141 -6.48 -10.31 -16.97
CA GLU A 141 -6.45 -10.16 -18.43
C GLU A 141 -5.21 -10.82 -19.04
N ILE A 142 -4.03 -10.61 -18.47
CA ILE A 142 -2.79 -11.25 -18.93
C ILE A 142 -2.89 -12.77 -18.75
N SER A 143 -3.41 -13.24 -17.62
CA SER A 143 -3.62 -14.66 -17.36
C SER A 143 -4.64 -15.28 -18.32
N ALA A 144 -5.70 -14.55 -18.66
CA ALA A 144 -6.69 -14.98 -19.65
C ALA A 144 -6.09 -15.02 -21.06
N ALA A 145 -5.35 -13.97 -21.45
CA ALA A 145 -4.73 -13.84 -22.77
C ALA A 145 -3.65 -14.91 -23.02
N LEU A 146 -2.93 -15.34 -22.00
CA LEU A 146 -1.92 -16.41 -22.12
C LEU A 146 -2.50 -17.80 -21.84
N GLY A 147 -3.46 -17.91 -20.93
CA GLY A 147 -4.09 -19.18 -20.55
C GLY A 147 -4.98 -19.76 -21.63
N LEU A 148 -5.81 -18.95 -22.30
CA LEU A 148 -6.72 -19.42 -23.35
C LEU A 148 -5.99 -20.05 -24.55
N PRO A 149 -4.96 -19.41 -25.15
CA PRO A 149 -4.18 -20.02 -26.23
C PRO A 149 -3.52 -21.33 -25.82
N LEU A 150 -3.03 -21.42 -24.58
CA LEU A 150 -2.35 -22.59 -24.07
C LEU A 150 -3.32 -23.77 -23.89
N VAL A 151 -4.54 -23.53 -23.39
CA VAL A 151 -5.61 -24.54 -23.34
C VAL A 151 -6.00 -25.01 -24.74
N VAL A 152 -6.12 -24.09 -25.71
CA VAL A 152 -6.43 -24.43 -27.11
C VAL A 152 -5.33 -25.31 -27.71
N ILE A 153 -4.06 -25.00 -27.49
CA ILE A 153 -2.92 -25.80 -27.96
C ILE A 153 -2.93 -27.19 -27.32
N VAL A 154 -3.16 -27.29 -26.01
CA VAL A 154 -3.24 -28.57 -25.30
C VAL A 154 -4.37 -29.44 -25.86
N LEU A 155 -5.56 -28.87 -26.05
CA LEU A 155 -6.69 -29.57 -26.66
C LEU A 155 -6.37 -30.01 -28.09
N PHE A 156 -5.76 -29.14 -28.89
CA PHE A 156 -5.38 -29.45 -30.27
C PHE A 156 -4.39 -30.61 -30.34
N VAL A 157 -3.34 -30.61 -29.50
CA VAL A 157 -2.36 -31.71 -29.40
C VAL A 157 -3.03 -33.00 -28.90
N TYR A 158 -3.89 -32.91 -27.88
CA TYR A 158 -4.59 -34.06 -27.32
C TYR A 158 -5.50 -34.74 -28.36
N PHE A 159 -6.35 -33.98 -29.05
CA PHE A 159 -7.25 -34.52 -30.07
C PHE A 159 -6.50 -35.00 -31.32
N ARG A 160 -5.42 -34.32 -31.71
CA ARG A 160 -4.56 -34.76 -32.83
C ARG A 160 -3.88 -36.10 -32.52
N ARG A 161 -3.37 -36.30 -31.30
CA ARG A 161 -2.81 -37.59 -30.85
C ARG A 161 -3.87 -38.69 -30.80
N LYS A 162 -5.07 -38.40 -30.31
CA LYS A 162 -6.18 -39.38 -30.27
C LYS A 162 -6.61 -39.85 -31.67
N ARG A 163 -6.70 -38.93 -32.64
CA ARG A 163 -7.01 -39.27 -34.05
C ARG A 163 -5.90 -40.09 -34.73
N SER A 164 -4.64 -39.78 -34.47
CA SER A 164 -3.50 -40.55 -35.00
C SER A 164 -3.52 -42.01 -34.51
N LYS A 165 -3.75 -42.22 -33.20
CA LYS A 165 -3.84 -43.58 -32.63
C LYS A 165 -5.05 -44.37 -33.15
N ALA A 166 -6.19 -43.72 -33.38
CA ALA A 166 -7.37 -44.37 -33.96
C ALA A 166 -7.15 -44.83 -35.42
N ARG A 167 -6.35 -44.09 -36.20
CA ARG A 167 -5.99 -44.46 -37.58
C ARG A 167 -4.99 -45.61 -37.64
N SER A 168 -4.02 -45.65 -36.72
CA SER A 168 -3.02 -46.72 -36.64
C SER A 168 -3.60 -48.09 -36.26
N ARG A 169 -4.78 -48.13 -35.63
CA ARG A 169 -5.47 -49.37 -35.21
C ARG A 169 -6.39 -49.95 -36.30
N LYS A 170 -6.54 -49.26 -37.44
CA LYS A 170 -7.37 -49.68 -38.59
C LYS A 170 -6.53 -50.17 -39.80
N LYS A 171 -5.23 -50.31 -39.63
CA LYS A 171 -4.36 -51.10 -40.52
C LYS A 171 -4.01 -52.39 -39.81
#